data_AF-A0A242JZ82-F1
#
_entry.id   AF-A0A242JZ82-F1
#
_cell.length_a   1.000
_cell.length_b   1.000
_cell.length_c   1.000
_cell.angle_alpha   90.00
_cell.angle_beta   90.00
_cell.angle_gamma   90.00
#
_symmetry.space_group_name_H-M   'P 1'
#
loop_
_entity.id
_entity.type
_entity.pdbx_description
1 polymer ?
#
loop_
_entity_poly.entity_id
_entity_poly.type
_entity_poly.pdbx_seq_one_letter_code
_entity_poly.pdbx_strand_id
1 'polypeptide(L)'
;MKIKVLGALVVILGLVFIFNESILQTKDVDKVLAKEQPVMEQMTISSSDVTDESSPIVNFENLDGEALYNVFNGPNVAEIIDLLNMYNDDLDRVVVTTDGEIMTGQFDLKNGNSDKIRIDADTDPNSLTILELKELVEAHQDEINELAKNRSQ
;
A
#
# COMPACT_ATOMS: atom_id res chain seq x y z
N MET A 1 37.57 -25.66 -35.51
CA MET A 1 36.25 -25.81 -34.84
C MET A 1 35.58 -24.45 -34.90
N LYS A 2 34.46 -24.29 -35.61
CA LYS A 2 33.83 -22.99 -35.91
C LYS A 2 32.70 -22.74 -34.92
N ILE A 3 32.81 -21.71 -34.08
CA ILE A 3 31.74 -21.27 -33.17
C ILE A 3 30.88 -20.28 -33.95
N LYS A 4 29.58 -20.61 -34.09
CA LYS A 4 28.60 -19.71 -34.69
C LYS A 4 28.01 -18.83 -33.59
N VAL A 5 28.12 -17.52 -33.76
CA VAL A 5 27.48 -16.48 -32.95
C VAL A 5 25.97 -16.56 -33.16
N LEU A 6 25.21 -16.76 -32.08
CA LEU A 6 23.75 -16.74 -32.09
C LEU A 6 23.32 -15.30 -31.78
N GLY A 7 22.82 -14.61 -32.80
CA GLY A 7 22.34 -13.23 -32.70
C GLY A 7 20.98 -13.15 -32.00
N ALA A 8 20.85 -12.12 -31.16
CA ALA A 8 19.62 -11.71 -30.49
C ALA A 8 18.55 -11.26 -31.49
N LEU A 9 17.28 -11.50 -31.15
CA LEU A 9 16.14 -10.78 -31.73
C LEU A 9 15.19 -10.36 -30.61
N VAL A 10 15.17 -9.05 -30.37
CA VAL A 10 14.22 -8.33 -29.51
C VAL A 10 12.92 -8.16 -30.29
N VAL A 11 11.77 -8.45 -29.67
CA VAL A 11 10.46 -7.98 -30.15
C VAL A 11 9.73 -7.33 -28.98
N ILE A 12 9.64 -6.00 -29.08
CA ILE A 12 8.79 -5.08 -28.32
C ILE A 12 7.37 -5.13 -28.92
N LEU A 13 6.35 -4.76 -28.12
CA LEU A 13 5.00 -4.26 -28.46
C LEU A 13 3.90 -5.16 -27.84
N GLY A 14 2.95 -4.66 -27.05
CA GLY A 14 2.62 -3.29 -26.70
C GLY A 14 1.54 -3.23 -25.62
N LEU A 15 1.59 -2.15 -24.84
CA LEU A 15 0.56 -1.76 -23.88
C LEU A 15 -0.65 -1.21 -24.64
N VAL A 16 -1.85 -1.71 -24.34
CA VAL A 16 -3.11 -1.05 -24.71
C VAL A 16 -3.83 -0.70 -23.41
N PHE A 17 -3.71 0.56 -23.00
CA PHE A 17 -4.58 1.19 -22.02
C PHE A 17 -5.95 1.46 -22.67
N ILE A 18 -7.03 1.04 -22.03
CA ILE A 18 -8.39 1.48 -22.37
C ILE A 18 -8.94 2.29 -21.19
N PHE A 19 -8.98 3.61 -21.37
CA PHE A 19 -9.79 4.53 -20.56
C PHE A 19 -11.27 4.32 -20.94
N ASN A 20 -12.12 4.01 -19.97
CA ASN A 20 -13.57 4.03 -20.15
C ASN A 20 -14.15 5.18 -19.32
N GLU A 21 -14.23 6.36 -19.93
CA GLU A 21 -14.94 7.51 -19.40
C GLU A 21 -16.36 7.50 -19.99
N SER A 22 -17.38 7.52 -19.12
CA SER A 22 -18.76 7.80 -19.52
C SER A 22 -19.44 8.59 -18.43
N ILE A 23 -19.25 9.91 -18.48
CA ILE A 23 -20.14 10.91 -17.88
C ILE A 23 -21.11 11.35 -18.98
N LEU A 24 -22.43 11.23 -18.74
CA LEU A 24 -23.48 12.20 -19.10
C LEU A 24 -24.86 11.54 -19.23
N GLN A 25 -25.79 11.94 -18.35
CA GLN A 25 -27.07 12.62 -18.68
C GLN A 25 -27.99 12.51 -17.46
N THR A 26 -28.08 13.53 -16.61
CA THR A 26 -28.97 14.70 -16.70
C THR A 26 -30.43 14.35 -16.98
N LYS A 27 -31.29 14.52 -15.96
CA LYS A 27 -32.71 14.73 -16.16
C LYS A 27 -33.21 15.84 -15.22
N ASP A 28 -33.58 16.94 -15.87
CA ASP A 28 -34.47 18.05 -15.49
C ASP A 28 -35.01 18.09 -14.05
N VAL A 29 -34.61 19.08 -13.25
CA VAL A 29 -35.23 20.42 -13.09
C VAL A 29 -36.58 20.35 -12.39
N ASP A 30 -36.55 20.63 -11.07
CA ASP A 30 -37.59 21.45 -10.49
C ASP A 30 -36.99 22.50 -9.53
N LYS A 31 -37.56 23.69 -9.63
CA LYS A 31 -36.95 24.98 -9.33
C LYS A 31 -37.49 25.49 -8.00
N VAL A 32 -36.66 25.55 -6.95
CA VAL A 32 -36.98 26.35 -5.76
C VAL A 32 -35.79 27.21 -5.36
N LEU A 33 -36.07 28.50 -5.44
CA LEU A 33 -35.24 29.65 -5.14
C LEU A 33 -35.02 29.78 -3.61
N ALA A 34 -33.78 29.68 -3.15
CA ALA A 34 -33.34 30.31 -1.91
C ALA A 34 -31.84 30.63 -1.96
N LYS A 35 -31.51 31.89 -1.66
CA LYS A 35 -30.15 32.39 -1.43
C LYS A 35 -29.45 31.59 -0.32
N GLU A 36 -28.15 31.32 -0.47
CA GLU A 36 -27.05 31.71 0.44
C GLU A 36 -25.80 30.82 0.25
N GLN A 37 -24.67 31.48 -0.06
CA GLN A 37 -23.27 31.16 0.27
C GLN A 37 -22.61 29.81 -0.16
N PRO A 38 -21.33 29.84 -0.60
CA PRO A 38 -20.56 28.62 -0.87
C PRO A 38 -20.06 28.06 0.47
N VAL A 39 -20.81 27.14 1.05
CA VAL A 39 -20.32 26.34 2.17
C VAL A 39 -19.48 25.23 1.56
N MET A 40 -18.17 25.33 1.78
CA MET A 40 -17.23 24.21 1.71
C MET A 40 -17.89 23.02 2.41
N GLU A 41 -18.24 21.98 1.65
CA GLU A 41 -18.39 20.66 2.25
C GLU A 41 -17.00 20.28 2.75
N GLN A 42 -16.75 20.59 4.02
CA GLN A 42 -15.87 19.80 4.86
C GLN A 42 -16.38 18.37 4.70
N MET A 43 -15.75 17.63 3.79
CA MET A 43 -15.62 16.20 3.91
C MET A 43 -15.04 16.00 5.29
N THR A 44 -15.95 15.71 6.23
CA THR A 44 -15.59 15.31 7.57
C THR A 44 -14.97 13.95 7.33
N ILE A 45 -13.65 13.94 7.15
CA ILE A 45 -12.86 12.73 7.25
C ILE A 45 -13.13 12.26 8.67
N SER A 46 -14.09 11.36 8.80
CA SER A 46 -14.31 10.61 10.01
C SER A 46 -13.12 9.66 10.09
N SER A 47 -12.02 10.15 10.68
CA SER A 47 -10.85 9.37 11.08
C SER A 47 -11.22 8.42 12.22
N SER A 48 -12.15 7.51 11.95
CA SER A 48 -12.66 6.53 12.90
C SER A 48 -13.25 5.36 12.11
N ASP A 49 -12.38 4.56 11.48
CA ASP A 49 -12.56 3.12 11.24
C ASP A 49 -11.43 2.55 10.36
N VAL A 50 -10.17 2.74 10.77
CA VAL A 50 -9.05 1.95 10.22
C VAL A 50 -8.38 1.15 11.33
N THR A 51 -9.20 0.48 12.12
CA THR A 51 -8.77 -0.67 12.92
C THR A 51 -9.91 -1.67 12.86
N ASP A 52 -9.98 -2.41 11.76
CA ASP A 52 -10.62 -3.71 11.78
C ASP A 52 -9.79 -4.58 12.75
N GLU A 53 -10.12 -4.52 14.05
CA GLU A 53 -9.38 -5.13 15.16
C GLU A 53 -9.29 -6.67 15.09
N SER A 54 -9.61 -7.29 13.95
CA SER A 54 -9.63 -8.74 13.79
C SER A 54 -8.42 -9.32 13.04
N SER A 55 -7.72 -8.55 12.20
CA SER A 55 -6.59 -9.08 11.43
C SER A 55 -5.25 -8.78 12.11
N PRO A 56 -4.41 -9.80 12.39
CA PRO A 56 -3.04 -9.57 12.87
C PRO A 56 -2.11 -9.01 11.77
N ILE A 57 -2.58 -8.97 10.52
CA ILE A 57 -1.85 -8.50 9.33
C ILE A 57 -2.40 -7.14 8.90
N VAL A 58 -1.49 -6.25 8.50
CA VAL A 58 -1.78 -4.95 7.90
C VAL A 58 -2.38 -5.13 6.51
N ASN A 59 -3.52 -4.48 6.27
CA ASN A 59 -4.01 -4.25 4.92
C ASN A 59 -3.40 -2.94 4.38
N PHE A 60 -2.65 -3.03 3.29
CA PHE A 60 -2.01 -1.88 2.66
C PHE A 60 -2.92 -1.09 1.70
N GLU A 61 -4.14 -1.57 1.45
CA GLU A 61 -5.10 -0.86 0.62
C GLU A 61 -5.45 0.51 1.23
N ASN A 62 -5.07 1.57 0.52
CA ASN A 62 -5.37 2.97 0.88
C ASN A 62 -4.72 3.45 2.20
N LEU A 63 -3.60 2.86 2.62
CA LEU A 63 -2.83 3.44 3.72
C LEU A 63 -2.19 4.77 3.31
N ASP A 64 -2.22 5.74 4.21
CA ASP A 64 -1.50 7.01 4.09
C ASP A 64 -0.09 6.91 4.70
N GLY A 65 0.69 7.99 4.58
CA GLY A 65 2.07 8.00 5.05
C GLY A 65 2.16 7.96 6.57
N GLU A 66 1.21 8.54 7.31
CA GLU A 66 1.14 8.41 8.77
C GLU A 66 0.90 6.96 9.20
N ALA A 67 -0.04 6.25 8.56
CA ALA A 67 -0.28 4.84 8.86
C ALA A 67 0.94 3.98 8.55
N LEU A 68 1.59 4.16 7.39
CA LEU A 68 2.83 3.47 7.04
C LEU A 68 3.96 3.76 8.04
N TYR A 69 4.13 5.03 8.43
CA TYR A 69 5.08 5.43 9.45
C TYR A 69 4.85 4.69 10.78
N ASN A 70 3.59 4.57 11.20
CA ASN A 70 3.24 3.88 12.44
C ASN A 70 3.43 2.36 12.35
N VAL A 71 3.09 1.74 11.21
CA VAL A 71 3.30 0.29 10.96
C VAL A 71 4.77 -0.09 11.15
N PHE A 72 5.70 0.73 10.66
CA PHE A 72 7.14 0.44 10.79
C PHE A 72 7.77 0.91 12.10
N ASN A 73 6.97 1.35 13.09
CA ASN A 73 7.42 1.86 14.39
C ASN A 73 8.21 3.18 14.33
N GLY A 74 7.86 4.04 13.38
CA GLY A 74 8.36 5.41 13.26
C GLY A 74 9.75 5.70 12.66
N PRO A 75 10.41 4.81 11.89
CA PRO A 75 11.62 5.14 11.15
C PRO A 75 11.35 6.09 9.97
N ASN A 76 12.42 6.67 9.42
CA ASN A 76 12.34 7.41 8.16
C ASN A 76 12.34 6.45 6.95
N VAL A 77 12.06 6.95 5.74
CA VAL A 77 11.99 6.08 4.54
C VAL A 77 13.28 5.31 4.29
N ALA A 78 14.45 5.93 4.41
CA ALA A 78 15.71 5.24 4.11
C ALA A 78 15.92 4.03 5.04
N GLU A 79 15.57 4.17 6.31
CA GLU A 79 15.62 3.09 7.30
C GLU A 79 14.62 1.96 6.97
N ILE A 80 13.40 2.30 6.53
CA ILE A 80 12.41 1.30 6.09
C ILE A 80 12.93 0.54 4.86
N ILE A 81 13.47 1.26 3.87
CA ILE A 81 14.03 0.65 2.66
C ILE A 81 15.24 -0.24 3.01
N ASP A 82 16.10 0.17 3.94
CA ASP A 82 17.21 -0.65 4.42
C ASP A 82 16.73 -1.94 5.11
N LEU A 83 15.65 -1.88 5.89
CA LEU A 83 15.00 -3.08 6.45
C LEU A 83 14.47 -4.01 5.34
N LEU A 84 13.84 -3.46 4.31
CA LEU A 84 13.31 -4.23 3.17
C LEU A 84 14.42 -4.81 2.29
N ASN A 85 15.57 -4.15 2.22
CA ASN A 85 16.76 -4.65 1.51
C ASN A 85 17.44 -5.84 2.21
N MET A 86 17.05 -6.19 3.44
CA MET A 86 17.48 -7.43 4.08
C MET A 86 16.86 -8.67 3.41
N TYR A 87 15.79 -8.50 2.66
CA TYR A 87 15.18 -9.54 1.82
C TYR A 87 15.90 -9.58 0.47
N ASN A 88 16.31 -10.77 0.04
CA ASN A 88 17.23 -10.93 -1.09
C ASN A 88 16.55 -10.84 -2.47
N ASP A 89 15.24 -11.00 -2.54
CA ASP A 89 14.48 -10.96 -3.79
C ASP A 89 13.32 -9.97 -3.69
N ASP A 90 13.29 -9.02 -4.61
CA ASP A 90 12.24 -8.02 -4.73
C ASP A 90 10.88 -8.65 -5.11
N LEU A 91 10.88 -9.87 -5.62
CA LEU A 91 9.67 -10.63 -5.98
C LEU A 91 9.13 -11.50 -4.85
N ASP A 92 9.87 -11.66 -3.75
CA ASP A 92 9.39 -12.41 -2.58
C ASP A 92 8.13 -11.73 -2.03
N ARG A 93 7.08 -12.52 -1.81
CA ARG A 93 5.86 -12.04 -1.17
C ARG A 93 6.02 -12.05 0.34
N VAL A 94 5.58 -10.97 0.96
CA VAL A 94 5.58 -10.77 2.40
C VAL A 94 4.23 -10.28 2.86
N VAL A 95 3.93 -10.54 4.12
CA VAL A 95 2.92 -9.79 4.86
C VAL A 95 3.60 -9.00 5.96
N VAL A 96 2.99 -7.90 6.36
CA VAL A 96 3.44 -7.12 7.52
C VAL A 96 2.38 -7.22 8.59
N THR A 97 2.79 -7.62 9.78
CA THR A 97 1.90 -7.68 10.94
C THR A 97 1.63 -6.28 11.49
N THR A 98 0.56 -6.16 12.27
CA THR A 98 0.16 -4.88 12.89
C THR A 98 1.18 -4.31 13.88
N ASP A 99 2.16 -5.10 14.34
CA ASP A 99 3.31 -4.68 15.15
C ASP A 99 4.58 -4.37 14.32
N GLY A 100 4.49 -4.47 12.99
CA GLY A 100 5.56 -4.11 12.05
C GLY A 100 6.54 -5.25 11.74
N GLU A 101 6.25 -6.49 12.14
CA GLU A 101 7.03 -7.65 11.74
C GLU A 101 6.73 -8.01 10.27
N ILE A 102 7.78 -8.13 9.47
CA ILE A 102 7.67 -8.55 8.07
C ILE A 102 7.89 -10.06 8.04
N MET A 103 6.93 -10.80 7.47
CA MET A 103 6.93 -12.26 7.47
C MET A 103 6.78 -12.82 6.06
N THR A 104 7.43 -13.95 5.78
CA THR A 104 7.40 -14.67 4.50
C THR A 104 7.07 -16.15 4.71
N GLY A 105 6.58 -16.81 3.66
CA GLY A 105 6.18 -18.21 3.67
C GLY A 105 4.95 -18.49 4.53
N GLN A 106 4.92 -19.68 5.14
CA GLN A 106 3.79 -20.16 5.94
C GLN A 106 4.08 -20.13 7.43
N PHE A 107 3.18 -19.54 8.21
CA PHE A 107 3.34 -19.41 9.65
C PHE A 107 1.98 -19.32 10.35
N ASP A 108 1.99 -19.52 11.67
CA ASP A 108 0.81 -19.38 12.52
C ASP A 108 0.95 -18.12 13.37
N LEU A 109 0.03 -17.16 13.23
CA LEU A 109 -0.07 -15.99 14.11
C LEU A 109 -1.08 -16.22 15.22
N LYS A 110 -0.83 -15.62 16.38
CA LYS A 110 -1.76 -15.60 17.50
C LYS A 110 -2.05 -14.15 17.88
N ASN A 111 -3.31 -13.74 17.81
CA ASN A 111 -3.73 -12.41 18.25
C ASN A 111 -4.31 -12.49 19.67
N GLY A 112 -3.46 -12.30 20.68
CA GLY A 112 -3.86 -12.35 22.09
C GLY A 112 -4.40 -13.71 22.56
N ASN A 113 -5.69 -13.75 22.93
CA ASN A 113 -6.39 -14.94 23.40
C ASN A 113 -7.10 -15.72 22.28
N SER A 114 -6.97 -15.29 21.03
CA SER A 114 -7.58 -15.98 19.89
C SER A 114 -6.91 -17.33 19.61
N ASP A 115 -7.61 -18.15 18.82
CA ASP A 115 -7.01 -19.29 18.15
C ASP A 115 -5.89 -18.84 17.21
N LYS A 116 -4.98 -19.77 16.92
CA LYS A 116 -3.92 -19.55 15.93
C LYS A 116 -4.54 -19.43 14.54
N ILE A 117 -4.11 -18.42 13.78
CA ILE A 117 -4.48 -18.20 12.40
C ILE A 117 -3.30 -18.62 11.53
N ARG A 118 -3.51 -19.58 10.63
CA ARG A 118 -2.50 -19.98 9.65
C ARG A 118 -2.52 -19.01 8.48
N ILE A 119 -1.37 -18.44 8.16
CA ILE A 119 -1.17 -17.51 7.05
C ILE A 119 -0.13 -18.10 6.10
N ASP A 120 -0.33 -17.83 4.81
CA ASP A 120 0.62 -18.13 3.74
C ASP A 120 0.85 -16.87 2.93
N ALA A 121 2.02 -16.24 3.09
CA ALA A 121 2.36 -14.99 2.41
C ALA A 121 2.30 -15.11 0.87
N ASP A 122 2.44 -16.32 0.31
CA ASP A 122 2.34 -16.51 -1.15
C ASP A 122 0.91 -16.39 -1.68
N THR A 123 -0.09 -16.56 -0.81
CA THR A 123 -1.51 -16.60 -1.20
C THR A 123 -2.41 -15.64 -0.42
N ASP A 124 -1.89 -15.00 0.64
CA ASP A 124 -2.64 -14.05 1.44
C ASP A 124 -2.99 -12.80 0.60
N PRO A 125 -4.25 -12.34 0.61
CA PRO A 125 -4.67 -11.18 -0.17
C PRO A 125 -4.00 -9.87 0.26
N ASN A 126 -3.54 -9.77 1.51
CA ASN A 126 -2.83 -8.59 2.03
C ASN A 126 -1.31 -8.69 1.85
N SER A 127 -0.82 -9.74 1.17
CA SER A 127 0.60 -9.84 0.85
C SER A 127 0.98 -8.91 -0.30
N LEU A 128 2.18 -8.36 -0.20
CA LEU A 128 2.82 -7.57 -1.25
C LEU A 128 4.18 -8.21 -1.57
N THR A 129 4.66 -8.02 -2.78
CA THR A 129 6.08 -8.22 -3.06
C THR A 129 6.92 -7.19 -2.31
N ILE A 130 8.17 -7.54 -2.02
CA ILE A 130 9.13 -6.58 -1.43
C ILE A 130 9.24 -5.32 -2.30
N LEU A 131 9.21 -5.46 -3.63
CA LEU A 131 9.19 -4.32 -4.55
C LEU A 131 7.98 -3.41 -4.35
N GLU A 132 6.78 -3.97 -4.36
CA GLU A 132 5.53 -3.21 -4.16
C GLU A 132 5.52 -2.50 -2.81
N LEU A 133 6.06 -3.12 -1.75
CA LEU A 133 6.16 -2.51 -0.44
C LEU A 133 7.17 -1.35 -0.41
N LYS A 134 8.32 -1.47 -1.10
CA LYS A 134 9.29 -0.36 -1.26
C LYS A 134 8.66 0.80 -2.03
N GLU A 135 8.00 0.52 -3.15
CA GLU A 135 7.33 1.53 -3.98
C GLU A 135 6.23 2.27 -3.19
N LEU A 136 5.47 1.55 -2.36
CA LEU A 136 4.45 2.14 -1.48
C LEU A 136 5.07 3.08 -0.45
N VAL A 137 6.16 2.67 0.21
CA VAL A 137 6.88 3.51 1.17
C VAL A 137 7.46 4.76 0.50
N GLU A 138 8.06 4.61 -0.68
CA GLU A 138 8.61 5.73 -1.45
C GLU A 138 7.52 6.70 -1.94
N ALA A 139 6.33 6.20 -2.29
CA ALA A 139 5.20 7.05 -2.68
C ALA A 139 4.76 8.02 -1.57
N HIS A 140 4.97 7.65 -0.30
CA HIS A 140 4.66 8.46 0.88
C HIS A 140 5.90 9.09 1.54
N GLN A 141 7.01 9.21 0.79
CA GLN A 141 8.31 9.58 1.35
C GLN A 141 8.32 10.91 2.10
N ASP A 142 7.71 11.95 1.53
CA ASP A 142 7.76 13.29 2.11
C ASP A 142 7.07 13.32 3.48
N GLU A 143 5.89 12.71 3.58
CA GLU A 143 5.10 12.62 4.81
C GLU A 143 5.82 11.80 5.89
N ILE A 144 6.29 10.59 5.55
CA ILE A 144 7.03 9.71 6.48
C ILE A 144 8.28 10.43 7.02
N ASN A 145 9.04 11.09 6.14
CA ASN A 145 10.26 11.78 6.55
C ASN A 145 9.99 13.04 7.39
N GLU A 146 8.90 13.77 7.15
CA GLU A 146 8.49 14.88 8.01
C GLU A 146 8.09 14.40 9.40
N LEU A 147 7.31 13.31 9.50
CA LEU A 147 6.93 12.71 10.78
C LEU A 147 8.16 12.25 11.58
N ALA A 148 9.11 11.57 10.92
CA ALA A 148 10.34 11.11 11.55
C ALA A 148 11.21 12.27 12.08
N LYS A 149 11.30 13.39 11.34
CA LYS A 149 12.03 14.60 11.77
C LYS A 149 11.38 15.24 12.99
N ASN A 150 10.05 15.37 12.99
CA ASN A 150 9.32 16.07 14.05
C ASN A 150 9.32 15.32 15.39
N ARG A 151 9.42 13.98 15.38
CA ARG A 151 9.55 13.17 16.62
C ARG A 151 10.98 13.04 17.14
N SER A 152 11.98 13.43 16.36
CA SER A 152 13.40 13.39 16.75
C SER A 152 13.88 14.65 17.49
N GLN A 153 12.98 15.63 17.72
CA GLN A 153 13.23 16.89 18.42
C GLN A 153 12.68 16.84 19.85
#